data_AF-A0A956HDA3-F1
#
_entry.id   AF-A0A956HDA3-F1
#
_cell.length_a   1.000
_cell.length_b   1.000
_cell.length_c   1.000
_cell.angle_alpha   90.00
_cell.angle_beta   90.00
_cell.angle_gamma   90.00
#
_symmetry.space_group_name_H-M   'P 1'
#
loop_
_entity.id
_entity.type
_entity.pdbx_description
1 polymer ?
#
loop_
_entity_poly.entity_id
_entity_poly.type
_entity_poly.pdbx_seq_one_letter_code
_entity_poly.pdbx_strand_id
1 'polypeptide(L)'
;WHQTVNIDLQGVWRVFRAALPSMTAAGFGRLLATASTAGALEAWDEHIHYSAAKAGIVGMVRSLAAEVGPDGITVNAIAPGIIETAQTLDAENSLGAAGISETGRTQPVRRVGRPEDIAAAYHFLASRDASFVTGHLLVVDGGRMLIRG
;
A
#
# COMPACT_ATOMS: atom_id res chain seq x y z
N TRP A 1 -1.60 20.16 1.36
CA TRP A 1 -2.01 19.13 2.33
C TRP A 1 -3.43 18.58 2.08
N HIS A 2 -4.48 19.42 1.96
CA HIS A 2 -5.86 18.94 1.72
C HIS A 2 -5.98 18.04 0.48
N GLN A 3 -5.34 18.44 -0.62
CA GLN A 3 -5.32 17.68 -1.87
C GLN A 3 -4.77 16.26 -1.66
N THR A 4 -3.63 16.12 -0.97
CA THR A 4 -3.03 14.81 -0.67
C THR A 4 -3.97 13.93 0.12
N VAL A 5 -4.56 14.43 1.21
CA VAL A 5 -5.52 13.64 2.01
C VAL A 5 -6.76 13.28 1.19
N ASN A 6 -7.24 14.20 0.36
CA ASN A 6 -8.42 13.98 -0.48
C ASN A 6 -8.18 12.90 -1.55
N ILE A 7 -6.96 12.80 -2.09
CA ILE A 7 -6.56 11.81 -3.09
C ILE A 7 -6.20 10.49 -2.40
N ASP A 8 -5.19 10.51 -1.52
CA ASP A 8 -4.54 9.30 -1.02
C ASP A 8 -5.38 8.53 -0.01
N LEU A 9 -6.22 9.21 0.77
CA LEU A 9 -7.06 8.56 1.77
C LEU A 9 -8.52 8.56 1.35
N GLN A 10 -9.10 9.74 1.11
CA GLN A 10 -10.52 9.82 0.77
C GLN A 10 -10.84 9.24 -0.62
N GLY A 11 -9.88 9.26 -1.56
CA GLY A 11 -10.03 8.60 -2.85
C GLY A 11 -10.30 7.10 -2.69
N VAL A 12 -9.50 6.43 -1.85
CA VAL A 12 -9.65 5.00 -1.55
C VAL A 12 -11.02 4.71 -0.91
N TRP A 13 -11.41 5.53 0.08
CA TRP A 13 -12.74 5.42 0.70
C TRP A 13 -13.87 5.47 -0.32
N ARG A 14 -13.82 6.42 -1.26
CA ARG A 14 -14.87 6.59 -2.28
C ARG A 14 -14.96 5.39 -3.20
N VAL A 15 -13.81 4.86 -3.64
CA VAL A 15 -13.76 3.67 -4.51
C VAL A 15 -14.32 2.45 -3.77
N PHE A 16 -13.90 2.22 -2.53
CA PHE A 16 -14.38 1.10 -1.73
C PHE A 16 -15.89 1.21 -1.48
N ARG A 17 -16.37 2.37 -1.02
CA ARG A 17 -17.79 2.62 -0.81
C ARG A 17 -18.63 2.37 -2.07
N ALA A 18 -18.14 2.75 -3.24
CA ALA A 18 -18.85 2.54 -4.50
C ALA A 18 -18.90 1.05 -4.90
N ALA A 19 -17.86 0.27 -4.60
CA ALA A 19 -17.78 -1.14 -4.94
C ALA A 19 -18.62 -2.05 -4.00
N LEU A 20 -18.74 -1.67 -2.72
CA LEU A 20 -19.34 -2.51 -1.67
C LEU A 20 -20.72 -3.10 -2.00
N PRO A 21 -21.72 -2.33 -2.49
CA PRO A 21 -23.06 -2.89 -2.72
C PRO A 21 -23.05 -4.10 -3.66
N SER A 22 -22.23 -4.03 -4.73
CA SER A 22 -22.13 -5.12 -5.70
C SER A 22 -21.40 -6.36 -5.14
N MET A 23 -20.37 -6.15 -4.31
CA MET A 23 -19.63 -7.23 -3.67
C MET A 23 -20.45 -7.93 -2.59
N THR A 24 -21.19 -7.17 -1.76
CA THR A 24 -22.09 -7.71 -0.75
C THR A 24 -23.20 -8.53 -1.40
N ALA A 25 -23.82 -8.03 -2.48
CA ALA A 25 -24.83 -8.79 -3.22
C ALA A 25 -24.28 -10.09 -3.83
N ALA A 26 -22.99 -10.12 -4.19
CA ALA A 26 -22.32 -11.30 -4.72
C ALA A 26 -21.81 -12.29 -3.65
N GLY A 27 -21.78 -11.91 -2.37
CA GLY A 27 -21.17 -12.69 -1.29
C GLY A 27 -19.66 -12.91 -1.46
N PHE A 28 -19.01 -12.07 -2.26
CA PHE A 28 -17.58 -12.16 -2.56
C PHE A 28 -17.02 -10.80 -2.95
N GLY A 29 -15.90 -10.43 -2.33
CA GLY A 29 -15.17 -9.23 -2.70
C GLY A 29 -13.72 -9.22 -2.20
N ARG A 30 -12.88 -8.44 -2.88
CA ARG A 30 -11.48 -8.19 -2.52
C ARG A 30 -11.21 -6.71 -2.67
N LEU A 31 -11.17 -5.99 -1.55
CA LEU A 31 -10.88 -4.57 -1.51
C LEU A 31 -9.42 -4.36 -1.14
N LEU A 32 -8.63 -3.83 -2.07
CA LEU A 32 -7.18 -3.72 -1.91
C LEU A 32 -6.74 -2.26 -2.05
N ALA A 33 -5.97 -1.78 -1.09
CA ALA A 33 -5.49 -0.40 -1.05
C ALA A 33 -3.96 -0.31 -1.16
N THR A 34 -3.46 0.84 -1.61
CA THR A 34 -2.01 1.15 -1.61
C THR A 34 -1.69 2.11 -0.46
N ALA A 35 -1.14 1.56 0.61
CA ALA A 35 -0.51 2.32 1.69
C ALA A 35 0.94 2.68 1.28
N SER A 36 1.86 2.69 2.23
CA SER A 36 3.29 2.94 2.01
C SER A 36 4.03 2.50 3.27
N THR A 37 5.31 2.12 3.17
CA THR A 37 6.15 2.02 4.38
C THR A 37 6.27 3.39 5.04
N ALA A 38 6.45 4.44 4.25
CA ALA A 38 6.42 5.82 4.70
C ALA A 38 5.02 6.22 5.20
N GLY A 39 4.96 6.63 6.47
CA GLY A 39 3.75 6.94 7.21
C GLY A 39 3.20 5.76 8.00
N ALA A 40 3.07 4.57 7.40
CA ALA A 40 2.50 3.43 8.11
C ALA A 40 3.50 2.78 9.08
N LEU A 41 4.80 2.83 8.78
CA LEU A 41 5.84 2.10 9.51
C LEU A 41 7.12 2.93 9.75
N GLU A 42 7.48 3.83 8.84
CA GLU A 42 8.62 4.76 8.98
C GLU A 42 8.17 6.21 8.79
N ALA A 43 8.96 7.15 9.32
CA ALA A 43 8.75 8.58 9.08
C ALA A 43 9.51 9.02 7.83
N TRP A 44 8.91 9.96 7.08
CA TRP A 44 9.59 10.68 6.01
C TRP A 44 9.49 12.17 6.31
N ASP A 45 10.67 12.79 6.47
CA ASP A 45 10.80 14.22 6.75
C ASP A 45 10.07 15.06 5.69
N GLU A 46 9.50 16.19 6.09
CA GLU A 46 8.68 17.10 5.26
C GLU A 46 7.39 16.51 4.63
N HIS A 47 7.04 15.25 4.94
CA HIS A 47 5.91 14.53 4.32
C HIS A 47 4.76 14.20 5.31
N ILE A 48 4.53 15.03 6.33
CA ILE A 48 3.50 14.75 7.38
C ILE A 48 2.09 14.47 6.81
N HIS A 49 1.69 15.20 5.77
CA HIS A 49 0.37 15.10 5.17
C HIS A 49 0.19 13.80 4.35
N TYR A 50 1.23 13.39 3.62
CA TYR A 50 1.28 12.10 2.94
C TYR A 50 1.33 10.95 3.94
N SER A 51 2.21 11.06 4.93
CA SER A 51 2.38 10.07 5.99
C SER A 51 1.08 9.82 6.75
N ALA A 52 0.37 10.88 7.13
CA ALA A 52 -0.93 10.79 7.77
C ALA A 52 -1.98 10.11 6.87
N ALA A 53 -2.01 10.44 5.58
CA ALA A 53 -2.95 9.81 4.64
C ALA A 53 -2.67 8.30 4.49
N LYS A 54 -1.40 7.90 4.28
CA LYS A 54 -1.01 6.50 4.11
C LYS A 54 -1.15 5.67 5.39
N ALA A 55 -0.86 6.26 6.56
CA ALA A 55 -1.17 5.64 7.85
C ALA A 55 -2.68 5.48 8.07
N GLY A 56 -3.48 6.47 7.66
CA GLY A 56 -4.94 6.44 7.76
C GLY A 56 -5.57 5.27 6.98
N ILE A 57 -4.97 4.86 5.86
CA ILE A 57 -5.41 3.68 5.09
C ILE A 57 -5.38 2.43 5.96
N VAL A 58 -4.39 2.28 6.86
CA VAL A 58 -4.26 1.09 7.72
C VAL A 58 -5.44 0.99 8.69
N GLY A 59 -5.83 2.11 9.31
CA GLY A 59 -7.02 2.16 10.16
C GLY A 59 -8.30 1.86 9.38
N MET A 60 -8.47 2.50 8.22
CA MET A 60 -9.61 2.27 7.32
C MET A 60 -9.75 0.80 6.91
N VAL A 61 -8.65 0.15 6.51
CA VAL A 61 -8.63 -1.26 6.09
C VAL A 61 -9.06 -2.18 7.24
N ARG A 62 -8.56 -1.96 8.45
CA ARG A 62 -8.91 -2.77 9.63
C ARG A 62 -10.38 -2.63 10.02
N SER A 63 -10.87 -1.39 10.09
CA SER A 63 -12.28 -1.14 10.43
C SER A 63 -13.21 -1.74 9.38
N LEU A 64 -12.97 -1.48 8.09
CA LEU A 64 -13.83 -1.98 7.04
C LEU A 64 -13.79 -3.50 6.95
N ALA A 65 -12.62 -4.14 7.11
CA ALA A 65 -12.50 -5.60 7.16
C ALA A 65 -13.41 -6.24 8.21
N ALA A 66 -13.52 -5.61 9.40
CA ALA A 66 -14.39 -6.09 10.46
C ALA A 66 -15.88 -5.93 10.12
N GLU A 67 -16.25 -4.85 9.43
CA GLU A 67 -17.62 -4.56 9.02
C GLU A 67 -18.12 -5.51 7.92
N VAL A 68 -17.30 -5.80 6.91
CA VAL A 68 -17.73 -6.50 5.68
C VAL A 68 -17.29 -7.96 5.60
N GLY A 69 -16.52 -8.44 6.58
CA GLY A 69 -16.09 -9.83 6.67
C GLY A 69 -17.24 -10.86 6.58
N PRO A 70 -18.37 -10.66 7.31
CA PRO A 70 -19.55 -11.55 7.21
C PRO A 70 -20.14 -11.64 5.80
N ASP A 71 -19.91 -10.66 4.93
CA ASP A 71 -20.40 -10.62 3.55
C ASP A 71 -19.48 -11.38 2.56
N GLY A 72 -18.45 -12.08 3.05
CA GLY A 72 -17.49 -12.80 2.20
C GLY A 72 -16.44 -11.89 1.53
N ILE A 73 -16.28 -10.66 2.05
CA ILE A 73 -15.36 -9.65 1.51
C ILE A 73 -14.11 -9.58 2.38
N THR A 74 -12.92 -9.62 1.74
CA THR A 74 -11.67 -9.30 2.44
C THR A 74 -11.18 -7.90 2.06
N VAL A 75 -10.54 -7.24 3.01
CA VAL A 75 -10.02 -5.87 2.84
C VAL A 75 -8.57 -5.84 3.31
N ASN A 76 -7.63 -5.47 2.45
CA ASN A 76 -6.20 -5.43 2.80
C ASN A 76 -5.51 -4.21 2.18
N ALA A 77 -4.34 -3.86 2.71
CA ALA A 77 -3.44 -2.87 2.13
C ALA A 77 -2.08 -3.49 1.83
N ILE A 78 -1.42 -2.97 0.80
CA ILE A 78 0.01 -3.20 0.57
C ILE A 78 0.76 -1.93 0.96
N ALA A 79 1.87 -2.08 1.67
CA ALA A 79 2.86 -1.03 1.94
C ALA A 79 4.12 -1.30 1.09
N PRO A 80 4.24 -0.66 -0.09
CA PRO A 80 5.46 -0.72 -0.87
C PRO A 80 6.61 0.01 -0.17
N GLY A 81 7.83 -0.52 -0.34
CA GLY A 81 9.06 0.24 -0.12
C GLY A 81 9.40 1.12 -1.32
N ILE A 82 10.69 1.22 -1.67
CA ILE A 82 11.12 1.96 -2.87
C ILE A 82 10.92 1.11 -4.12
N ILE A 83 10.03 1.55 -5.00
CA ILE A 83 9.67 0.89 -6.26
C ILE A 83 10.05 1.81 -7.42
N GLU A 84 10.75 1.27 -8.42
CA GLU A 84 11.13 2.01 -9.62
C GLU A 84 9.89 2.39 -10.45
N THR A 85 9.49 3.65 -10.34
CA THR A 85 8.35 4.24 -11.03
C THR A 85 8.70 5.64 -11.52
N ALA A 86 7.85 6.23 -12.36
CA ALA A 86 8.01 7.63 -12.78
C ALA A 86 8.13 8.60 -11.59
N GLN A 87 7.40 8.34 -10.49
CA GLN A 87 7.45 9.17 -9.28
C GLN A 87 8.82 9.10 -8.60
N THR A 88 9.41 7.91 -8.45
CA THR A 88 10.70 7.77 -7.75
C THR A 88 11.90 8.14 -8.62
N LEU A 89 11.73 8.08 -9.95
CA LEU A 89 12.75 8.47 -10.93
C LEU A 89 12.80 9.99 -11.14
N ASP A 90 11.81 10.75 -10.64
CA ASP A 90 11.85 12.20 -10.59
C ASP A 90 12.97 12.66 -9.64
N ALA A 91 13.96 13.37 -10.17
CA ALA A 91 15.10 13.87 -9.40
C ALA A 91 14.81 15.21 -8.69
N GLU A 92 13.74 15.91 -9.07
CA GLU A 92 13.33 17.16 -8.44
C GLU A 92 12.49 16.90 -7.20
N ASN A 93 11.56 15.94 -7.32
CA ASN A 93 10.56 15.66 -6.28
C ASN A 93 10.81 14.33 -5.55
N SER A 94 11.83 13.55 -5.93
CA SER A 94 12.14 12.25 -5.34
C SER A 94 13.63 11.88 -5.49
N LEU A 95 13.94 10.58 -5.49
CA LEU A 95 15.30 10.04 -5.44
C LEU A 95 16.11 10.26 -6.74
N GLY A 96 15.43 10.33 -7.88
CA GLY A 96 16.07 10.29 -9.19
C GLY A 96 16.76 8.96 -9.50
N ALA A 97 17.29 8.83 -10.72
CA ALA A 97 17.98 7.60 -11.15
C ALA A 97 19.20 7.24 -10.28
N ALA A 98 19.96 8.25 -9.84
CA ALA A 98 21.13 8.04 -8.97
C ALA A 98 20.73 7.52 -7.58
N GLY A 99 19.72 8.12 -6.95
CA GLY A 99 19.21 7.68 -5.66
C GLY A 99 18.54 6.31 -5.71
N ILE A 100 17.88 5.97 -6.82
CA ILE A 100 17.34 4.63 -7.07
C ILE A 100 18.45 3.58 -7.17
N SER A 101 19.51 3.86 -7.94
CA SER A 101 20.67 2.98 -8.04
C SER A 101 21.33 2.75 -6.68
N GLU A 102 21.57 3.82 -5.91
CA GLU A 102 22.20 3.72 -4.59
C GLU A 102 21.32 2.97 -3.59
N THR A 103 20.02 3.27 -3.57
CA THR A 103 19.05 2.54 -2.75
C THR A 103 19.10 1.05 -3.10
N GLY A 104 19.07 0.69 -4.38
CA GLY A 104 19.13 -0.71 -4.81
C GLY A 104 20.37 -1.44 -4.29
N ARG A 105 21.53 -0.78 -4.25
CA ARG A 105 22.78 -1.38 -3.73
C ARG A 105 22.72 -1.64 -2.22
N THR A 106 22.02 -0.82 -1.46
CA THR A 106 21.96 -0.88 0.01
C THR A 106 20.81 -1.75 0.54
N GLN A 107 19.74 -1.95 -0.24
CA GLN A 107 18.63 -2.84 0.11
C GLN A 107 19.10 -4.29 0.40
N PRO A 108 18.46 -5.03 1.32
CA PRO A 108 18.83 -6.43 1.60
C PRO A 108 18.77 -7.34 0.38
N VAL A 109 17.73 -7.21 -0.44
CA VAL A 109 17.58 -7.97 -1.71
C VAL A 109 18.43 -7.41 -2.87
N ARG A 110 19.26 -6.38 -2.63
CA ARG A 110 20.21 -5.78 -3.58
C ARG A 110 19.60 -5.25 -4.88
N ARG A 111 18.34 -4.79 -4.81
CA ARG A 111 17.65 -4.03 -5.86
C ARG A 111 16.51 -3.22 -5.26
N VAL A 112 16.03 -2.23 -5.98
CA VAL A 112 14.71 -1.63 -5.72
C VAL A 112 13.60 -2.57 -6.22
N GLY A 113 12.40 -2.38 -5.70
CA GLY A 113 11.23 -3.09 -6.23
C GLY A 113 10.87 -2.59 -7.62
N ARG A 114 10.13 -3.42 -8.36
CA ARG A 114 9.52 -3.07 -9.64
C ARG A 114 7.99 -3.14 -9.53
N PRO A 115 7.24 -2.50 -10.44
CA PRO A 115 5.78 -2.59 -10.43
C PRO A 115 5.25 -4.03 -10.38
N GLU A 116 5.96 -4.98 -10.99
CA GLU A 116 5.58 -6.39 -11.01
C GLU A 116 5.66 -7.05 -9.62
N ASP A 117 6.58 -6.61 -8.75
CA ASP A 117 6.67 -7.13 -7.37
C ASP A 117 5.41 -6.77 -6.58
N ILE A 118 4.90 -5.55 -6.79
CA ILE A 118 3.66 -5.06 -6.15
C ILE A 118 2.43 -5.70 -6.79
N ALA A 119 2.42 -5.84 -8.12
CA ALA A 119 1.34 -6.49 -8.83
C ALA A 119 1.17 -7.95 -8.41
N ALA A 120 2.26 -8.69 -8.18
CA ALA A 120 2.21 -10.06 -7.69
C ALA A 120 1.55 -10.15 -6.30
N ALA A 121 1.87 -9.21 -5.40
CA ALA A 121 1.24 -9.15 -4.09
C ALA A 121 -0.25 -8.80 -4.16
N TYR A 122 -0.65 -7.85 -5.03
CA TYR A 122 -2.07 -7.58 -5.28
C TYR A 122 -2.79 -8.79 -5.87
N HIS A 123 -2.16 -9.50 -6.82
CA HIS A 123 -2.72 -10.70 -7.44
C HIS A 123 -2.99 -11.78 -6.39
N PHE A 124 -2.04 -12.05 -5.50
CA PHE A 124 -2.24 -12.98 -4.39
C PHE A 124 -3.42 -12.55 -3.50
N LEU A 125 -3.46 -11.30 -3.05
CA LEU A 125 -4.53 -10.81 -2.17
C LEU A 125 -5.90 -10.75 -2.85
N ALA A 126 -5.94 -10.61 -4.18
CA ALA A 126 -7.16 -10.68 -4.98
C ALA A 126 -7.63 -12.12 -5.24
N SER A 127 -6.77 -13.12 -5.03
CA SER A 127 -7.08 -14.51 -5.31
C SER A 127 -8.03 -15.13 -4.29
N ARG A 128 -8.49 -16.35 -4.57
CA ARG A 128 -9.23 -17.18 -3.61
C ARG A 128 -8.32 -17.74 -2.51
N ASP A 129 -7.02 -17.90 -2.79
CA ASP A 129 -6.06 -18.46 -1.84
C ASP A 129 -5.83 -17.53 -0.63
N ALA A 130 -6.08 -16.23 -0.80
CA ALA A 130 -6.06 -15.24 0.27
C ALA A 130 -7.40 -15.09 1.02
N SER A 131 -8.31 -16.07 0.96
CA SER A 131 -9.65 -15.97 1.59
C SER A 131 -9.63 -15.76 3.10
N PHE A 132 -8.52 -16.09 3.77
CA PHE A 132 -8.35 -15.92 5.21
C PHE A 132 -7.45 -14.73 5.58
N VAL A 133 -7.03 -13.93 4.59
CA VAL A 133 -6.22 -12.72 4.80
C VAL A 133 -7.14 -11.51 4.69
N THR A 134 -7.43 -10.85 5.81
CA THR A 134 -8.23 -9.62 5.86
C THR A 134 -7.77 -8.72 7.01
N GLY A 135 -7.94 -7.40 6.87
CA GLY A 135 -7.47 -6.39 7.81
C GLY A 135 -5.94 -6.23 7.84
N HIS A 136 -5.23 -6.82 6.88
CA HIS A 136 -3.77 -6.89 6.92
C HIS A 136 -3.09 -5.75 6.15
N LEU A 137 -1.91 -5.35 6.63
CA LEU A 137 -0.96 -4.50 5.93
C LEU A 137 0.22 -5.35 5.48
N LEU A 138 0.26 -5.73 4.20
CA LEU A 138 1.34 -6.50 3.64
C LEU A 138 2.50 -5.57 3.23
N VAL A 139 3.65 -5.72 3.87
CA VAL A 139 4.86 -4.98 3.50
C VAL A 139 5.56 -5.66 2.33
N VAL A 140 5.85 -4.89 1.28
CA VAL A 140 6.57 -5.36 0.09
C VAL A 140 7.69 -4.38 -0.21
N ASP A 141 8.81 -4.53 0.50
CA ASP A 141 9.89 -3.51 0.55
C ASP A 141 11.29 -4.07 0.28
N GLY A 142 11.42 -5.36 -0.06
CA GLY A 142 12.74 -5.99 -0.23
C GLY A 142 13.56 -6.08 1.06
N GLY A 143 12.92 -5.98 2.22
CA GLY A 143 13.56 -5.99 3.54
C GLY A 143 14.12 -4.63 3.98
N ARG A 144 13.81 -3.54 3.28
CA ARG A 144 14.27 -2.17 3.62
C ARG A 144 14.17 -1.85 5.10
N MET A 145 13.07 -2.26 5.72
CA MET A 145 12.73 -1.94 7.10
C MET A 145 13.45 -2.82 8.15
N LEU A 146 14.21 -3.84 7.72
CA LEU A 146 14.90 -4.74 8.61
C LEU A 146 16.20 -4.10 9.13
N ILE A 147 16.42 -4.20 10.44
CA ILE A 147 17.71 -3.82 11.05
C ILE A 147 18.74 -4.89 10.72
N ARG A 148 19.90 -4.47 10.22
CA ARG A 148 21.05 -5.33 9.91
C ARG A 148 22.24 -4.89 10.75
N GLY A 149 22.91 -5.86 11.39
CA GLY A 149 24.14 -5.65 12.14
C GLY A 149 25.37 -5.58 11.25
#